data_AF-A0A8S3B6G5-F1
#
_entry.id   AF-A0A8S3B6G5-F1
#
_cell.length_a   1.000
_cell.length_b   1.000
_cell.length_c   1.000
_cell.angle_alpha   90.00
_cell.angle_beta   90.00
_cell.angle_gamma   90.00
#
_symmetry.space_group_name_H-M   'P 1'
#
loop_
_entity.id
_entity.type
_entity.pdbx_description
1 polymer ?
#
loop_
_entity_poly.entity_id
_entity_poly.type
_entity_poly.pdbx_seq_one_letter_code
_entity_poly.pdbx_strand_id
1 'polypeptide(L)'
;ELEDVREHDRRVTEEAEIAQRDLHQALTESQKNASLLTEYHELYDLQRKRLEKQINLIASEKELWRGAAHTIALKVIVEHKLATSKRLSLAEQTWYTLASHFSIYLMDKDTIELTDVHKSANAWREIVETFDREQGQREFETTKNLARLIKSIETLRIAFRQDHFDLEGKLSQIPDPRKAIDYLNEIKRWEDSCTHEIEKFGGDTVLINEERMKKADRQLKKWIDMTERLLSRHPSTNSGDNTEQQALRDLFENISILHSQYRIRMTGENGLAQTVIFFSNVLESWSSKFNTYAYTGGKISEGEWLAFYSQMDEWLEGINKAVAFVGKSTKDSSDELDEQKKGNAVKNM
;
A
#
# COMPACT_ATOMS: atom_id res chain seq x y z
N GLU A 1 -50.89 34.97 1.12
CA GLU A 1 -50.35 34.10 2.20
C GLU A 1 -51.18 32.84 2.43
N LEU A 2 -52.41 32.88 2.98
CA LEU A 2 -53.22 31.67 3.21
C LEU A 2 -53.73 30.98 1.93
N GLU A 3 -54.00 31.76 0.87
CA GLU A 3 -54.48 31.24 -0.41
C GLU A 3 -53.34 30.61 -1.23
N ASP A 4 -52.15 31.23 -1.20
CA ASP A 4 -50.92 30.69 -1.80
C ASP A 4 -50.50 29.35 -1.15
N VAL A 5 -50.67 29.23 0.17
CA VAL A 5 -50.39 27.97 0.89
C VAL A 5 -51.37 26.87 0.50
N ARG A 6 -52.66 27.18 0.29
CA ARG A 6 -53.65 26.19 -0.16
C ARG A 6 -53.41 25.73 -1.61
N GLU A 7 -53.04 26.65 -2.50
CA GLU A 7 -52.69 26.32 -3.89
C GLU A 7 -51.41 25.47 -3.94
N HIS A 8 -50.42 25.80 -3.11
CA HIS A 8 -49.19 25.02 -2.95
C HIS A 8 -49.50 23.62 -2.40
N ASP A 9 -50.30 23.49 -1.34
CA ASP A 9 -50.69 22.18 -0.78
C ASP A 9 -51.44 21.34 -1.83
N ARG A 10 -52.35 21.95 -2.61
CA ARG A 10 -53.04 21.25 -3.70
C ARG A 10 -52.06 20.73 -4.76
N ARG A 11 -51.11 21.57 -5.17
CA ARG A 11 -50.06 21.15 -6.11
C ARG A 11 -49.17 20.07 -5.55
N VAL A 12 -48.75 20.16 -4.29
CA VAL A 12 -47.96 19.13 -3.62
C VAL A 12 -48.73 17.83 -3.52
N THR A 13 -50.04 17.86 -3.27
CA THR A 13 -50.86 16.64 -3.28
C THR A 13 -50.99 16.03 -4.67
N GLU A 14 -51.18 16.85 -5.71
CA GLU A 14 -51.24 16.38 -7.10
C GLU A 14 -49.88 15.79 -7.55
N GLU A 15 -48.78 16.46 -7.23
CA GLU A 15 -47.41 15.99 -7.49
C GLU A 15 -47.11 14.69 -6.72
N ALA A 16 -47.56 14.58 -5.47
CA ALA A 16 -47.42 13.36 -4.67
C ALA A 16 -48.26 12.19 -5.22
N GLU A 17 -49.47 12.43 -5.72
CA GLU A 17 -50.30 11.40 -6.35
C GLU A 17 -49.71 10.92 -7.68
N ILE A 18 -49.12 11.83 -8.47
CA ILE A 18 -48.41 11.47 -9.71
C ILE A 18 -47.19 10.63 -9.36
N ALA A 19 -46.37 11.07 -8.41
CA ALA A 19 -45.21 10.30 -7.94
C ALA A 19 -45.61 8.92 -7.40
N GLN A 20 -46.73 8.81 -6.68
CA GLN A 20 -47.24 7.53 -6.18
C GLN A 20 -47.67 6.60 -7.33
N ARG A 21 -48.32 7.14 -8.37
CA ARG A 21 -48.71 6.38 -9.57
C ARG A 21 -47.49 5.90 -10.36
N ASP A 22 -46.51 6.77 -10.56
CA ASP A 22 -45.28 6.45 -11.28
C ASP A 22 -44.45 5.41 -10.51
N LEU A 23 -44.36 5.55 -9.18
CA LEU A 23 -43.72 4.54 -8.32
C LEU A 23 -44.44 3.20 -8.39
N HIS A 24 -45.78 3.20 -8.38
CA HIS A 24 -46.55 1.96 -8.50
C HIS A 24 -46.31 1.29 -9.85
N GLN A 25 -46.32 2.06 -10.94
CA GLN A 25 -46.03 1.54 -12.27
C GLN A 25 -44.61 0.96 -12.35
N ALA A 26 -43.59 1.70 -11.89
CA ALA A 26 -42.21 1.25 -11.86
C ALA A 26 -42.03 -0.03 -11.01
N LEU A 27 -42.76 -0.15 -9.89
CA LEU A 27 -42.76 -1.35 -9.06
C LEU A 27 -43.34 -2.54 -9.82
N THR A 28 -44.46 -2.37 -10.52
CA THR A 28 -45.08 -3.45 -11.31
C THR A 28 -44.22 -3.89 -12.49
N GLU A 29 -43.53 -2.95 -13.15
CA GLU A 29 -42.59 -3.26 -14.23
C GLU A 29 -41.35 -3.96 -13.71
N SER A 30 -40.79 -3.50 -12.58
CA SER A 30 -39.67 -4.18 -11.90
C SER A 30 -40.02 -5.61 -11.49
N GLN A 31 -41.22 -5.83 -10.95
CA GLN A 31 -41.68 -7.16 -10.58
C GLN A 31 -41.86 -8.08 -11.80
N LYS A 32 -42.39 -7.57 -12.92
CA LYS A 32 -42.47 -8.32 -14.18
C LYS A 32 -41.09 -8.65 -14.74
N ASN A 33 -40.16 -7.69 -14.70
CA ASN A 33 -38.79 -7.89 -15.15
C ASN A 33 -38.04 -8.91 -14.28
N ALA A 34 -38.25 -8.87 -12.96
CA ALA A 34 -37.71 -9.87 -12.03
C ALA A 34 -38.26 -11.27 -12.33
N SER A 35 -39.58 -11.39 -12.54
CA SER A 35 -40.22 -12.65 -12.93
C SER A 35 -39.66 -13.20 -14.24
N LEU A 36 -39.50 -12.34 -15.26
CA LEU A 36 -38.93 -12.72 -16.54
C LEU A 36 -37.47 -13.19 -16.39
N LEU A 37 -36.67 -12.50 -15.57
CA LEU A 37 -35.28 -12.89 -15.30
C LEU A 37 -35.21 -14.26 -14.60
N THR A 38 -36.12 -14.53 -13.67
CA THR A 38 -36.24 -15.85 -13.03
C THR A 38 -36.57 -16.93 -14.06
N GLU A 39 -37.54 -16.71 -14.94
CA GLU A 39 -37.88 -17.66 -16.02
C GLU A 39 -36.70 -17.90 -16.97
N TYR A 40 -35.94 -16.85 -17.32
CA TYR A 40 -34.71 -17.01 -18.10
C TYR A 40 -33.68 -17.86 -17.37
N HIS A 41 -33.43 -17.60 -16.08
CA HIS A 41 -32.50 -18.42 -15.28
C HIS A 41 -32.93 -19.88 -15.22
N GLU A 42 -34.22 -20.16 -15.01
CA GLU A 42 -34.77 -21.51 -15.03
C GLU A 42 -34.55 -22.21 -16.38
N LEU A 43 -34.77 -21.48 -17.49
CA LEU A 43 -34.55 -22.01 -18.83
C LEU A 43 -33.06 -22.33 -19.09
N TYR A 44 -32.16 -21.43 -18.69
CA TYR A 44 -30.72 -21.64 -18.77
C TYR A 44 -30.28 -22.85 -17.95
N ASP A 45 -30.79 -23.00 -16.72
CA ASP A 45 -30.49 -24.14 -15.87
C ASP A 45 -31.00 -25.45 -16.47
N LEU A 46 -32.18 -25.43 -17.08
CA LEU A 46 -32.74 -26.60 -17.77
C LEU A 46 -31.88 -27.00 -18.98
N GLN A 47 -31.45 -26.03 -19.78
CA GLN A 47 -30.58 -26.26 -20.93
C GLN A 47 -29.20 -26.77 -20.49
N ARG A 48 -28.62 -26.18 -19.45
CA ARG A 48 -27.35 -26.62 -18.86
C ARG A 48 -27.45 -28.08 -18.40
N LYS A 49 -28.48 -28.43 -17.62
CA LYS A 49 -28.72 -29.82 -17.18
C LYS A 49 -28.88 -30.79 -18.34
N ARG A 50 -29.58 -30.38 -19.41
CA ARG A 50 -29.73 -31.19 -20.63
C ARG A 50 -28.40 -31.43 -21.32
N LEU A 51 -27.58 -30.38 -21.48
CA LEU A 51 -26.26 -30.47 -22.09
C LEU A 51 -25.31 -31.34 -21.26
N GLU A 52 -25.27 -31.13 -19.93
CA GLU A 52 -24.49 -31.98 -19.01
C GLU A 52 -24.90 -33.45 -19.14
N LYS A 53 -26.20 -33.75 -19.21
CA LYS A 53 -26.70 -35.12 -19.41
C LYS A 53 -26.25 -35.70 -20.75
N GLN A 54 -26.29 -34.91 -21.83
CA GLN A 54 -25.85 -35.35 -23.15
C GLN A 54 -24.35 -35.61 -23.20
N ILE A 55 -23.54 -34.72 -22.60
CA ILE A 55 -22.08 -34.90 -22.49
C ILE A 55 -21.76 -36.18 -21.73
N ASN A 56 -22.42 -36.43 -20.61
CA ASN A 56 -22.21 -37.64 -19.81
C ASN A 56 -22.58 -38.91 -20.58
N LEU A 57 -23.66 -38.88 -21.38
CA LEU A 57 -24.07 -40.00 -22.21
C LEU A 57 -23.07 -40.27 -23.35
N ILE A 58 -22.60 -39.23 -24.04
CA ILE A 58 -21.58 -39.38 -25.09
C ILE A 58 -20.26 -39.90 -24.49
N ALA A 59 -19.88 -39.42 -23.31
CA ALA A 59 -18.67 -39.88 -22.62
C ALA A 59 -18.77 -41.38 -22.25
N SER A 60 -19.92 -41.83 -21.75
CA SER A 60 -20.12 -43.24 -21.40
C SER A 60 -20.17 -44.15 -22.62
N GLU A 61 -20.85 -43.73 -23.70
CA GLU A 61 -20.86 -44.45 -24.98
C GLU A 61 -19.45 -44.56 -25.56
N LYS A 62 -18.67 -43.47 -25.54
CA LYS A 62 -17.29 -43.49 -26.02
C LYS A 62 -16.43 -44.51 -25.27
N GLU A 63 -16.55 -44.59 -23.94
CA GLU A 63 -15.80 -45.57 -23.16
C GLU A 63 -16.27 -47.01 -23.41
N LEU A 64 -17.58 -47.23 -23.60
CA LEU A 64 -18.11 -48.54 -24.01
C LEU A 64 -17.55 -48.98 -25.37
N TRP A 65 -17.60 -48.09 -26.37
CA TRP A 65 -17.08 -48.37 -27.71
C TRP A 65 -15.57 -48.61 -27.70
N ARG A 66 -14.82 -47.81 -26.93
CA ARG A 66 -13.38 -48.00 -26.73
C ARG A 66 -13.09 -49.35 -26.09
N GLY A 67 -13.82 -49.74 -25.04
CA GLY A 67 -13.67 -51.02 -24.35
C GLY A 67 -14.00 -52.21 -25.24
N ALA A 68 -15.09 -52.11 -26.03
CA ALA A 68 -15.48 -53.14 -27.00
C ALA A 68 -14.42 -53.31 -28.09
N ALA A 69 -13.95 -52.21 -28.70
CA ALA A 69 -12.90 -52.23 -29.71
C ALA A 69 -11.60 -52.83 -29.17
N HIS A 70 -11.19 -52.44 -27.96
CA HIS A 70 -10.00 -53.00 -27.30
C HIS A 70 -10.15 -54.51 -27.04
N THR A 71 -11.32 -54.95 -26.57
CA THR A 71 -11.59 -56.37 -26.31
C THR A 71 -11.53 -57.20 -27.60
N ILE A 72 -12.14 -56.69 -28.68
CA ILE A 72 -12.08 -57.33 -30.00
C ILE A 72 -10.62 -57.41 -30.49
N ALA A 73 -9.87 -56.31 -30.39
CA ALA A 73 -8.46 -56.28 -30.76
C ALA A 73 -7.62 -57.29 -29.98
N LEU A 74 -7.80 -57.38 -28.65
CA LEU A 74 -7.15 -58.39 -27.82
C LEU A 74 -7.50 -59.82 -28.26
N LYS A 75 -8.77 -60.08 -28.60
CA LYS A 75 -9.22 -61.40 -29.06
C LYS A 75 -8.55 -61.77 -30.39
N VAL A 76 -8.48 -60.85 -31.35
CA VAL A 76 -7.75 -61.04 -32.63
C VAL A 76 -6.26 -61.32 -32.38
N ILE A 77 -5.62 -60.57 -31.48
CA ILE A 77 -4.21 -60.75 -31.10
C ILE A 77 -3.95 -62.17 -30.55
N VAL A 78 -4.85 -62.68 -29.72
CA VAL A 78 -4.74 -64.02 -29.12
C VAL A 78 -4.97 -65.12 -30.15
N GLU A 79 -6.05 -65.05 -30.94
CA GLU A 79 -6.39 -66.03 -31.96
C GLU A 79 -5.30 -66.16 -33.04
N HIS A 80 -4.70 -65.04 -33.46
CA HIS A 80 -3.64 -65.02 -34.46
C HIS A 80 -2.22 -65.14 -33.89
N LYS A 81 -2.06 -65.43 -32.58
CA LYS A 81 -0.76 -65.59 -31.88
C LYS A 81 0.21 -64.41 -32.11
N LEU A 82 -0.31 -63.18 -32.15
CA LEU A 82 0.49 -61.97 -32.38
C LEU A 82 1.23 -61.54 -31.10
N ALA A 83 2.27 -62.28 -30.73
CA ALA A 83 2.99 -62.11 -29.46
C ALA A 83 3.59 -60.69 -29.26
N THR A 84 4.05 -60.04 -30.33
CA THR A 84 4.57 -58.66 -30.31
C THR A 84 3.48 -57.65 -30.01
N SER A 85 2.31 -57.77 -30.65
CA SER A 85 1.16 -56.88 -30.42
C SER A 85 0.62 -57.02 -28.99
N LYS A 86 0.59 -58.24 -28.44
CA LYS A 86 0.23 -58.48 -27.04
C LYS A 86 1.20 -57.81 -26.07
N ARG A 87 2.51 -57.93 -26.31
CA ARG A 87 3.53 -57.27 -25.48
C ARG A 87 3.47 -55.75 -25.57
N LEU A 88 3.21 -55.21 -26.76
CA LEU A 88 3.07 -53.77 -26.98
C LEU A 88 1.85 -53.22 -26.25
N SER A 89 0.68 -53.89 -26.34
CA SER A 89 -0.53 -53.47 -25.63
C SER A 89 -0.37 -53.52 -24.10
N LEU A 90 0.31 -54.53 -23.57
CA LEU A 90 0.63 -54.59 -22.14
C LEU A 90 1.59 -53.46 -21.74
N ALA A 91 2.62 -53.19 -22.55
CA ALA A 91 3.54 -52.09 -22.30
C ALA A 91 2.82 -50.74 -22.33
N GLU A 92 1.97 -50.49 -23.33
CA GLU A 92 1.13 -49.31 -23.44
C GLU A 92 0.26 -49.12 -22.20
N GLN A 93 -0.43 -50.18 -21.75
CA GLN A 93 -1.26 -50.12 -20.56
C GLN A 93 -0.45 -49.81 -19.31
N THR A 94 0.72 -50.42 -19.13
CA THR A 94 1.61 -50.10 -17.99
C THR A 94 2.12 -48.66 -18.04
N TRP A 95 2.50 -48.16 -19.21
CA TRP A 95 2.93 -46.77 -19.39
C TRP A 95 1.80 -45.80 -19.12
N TYR A 96 0.59 -46.08 -19.61
CA TYR A 96 -0.59 -45.27 -19.34
C TYR A 96 -0.89 -45.21 -17.84
N THR A 97 -0.93 -46.36 -17.16
CA THR A 97 -1.16 -46.41 -15.70
C THR A 97 -0.08 -45.63 -14.95
N LEU A 98 1.19 -45.84 -15.30
CA LEU A 98 2.30 -45.14 -14.67
C LEU A 98 2.25 -43.63 -14.90
N ALA A 99 2.01 -43.19 -16.14
CA ALA A 99 1.87 -41.78 -16.49
C ALA A 99 0.67 -41.14 -15.78
N SER A 100 -0.45 -41.87 -15.66
CA SER A 100 -1.62 -41.42 -14.91
C SER A 100 -1.30 -41.24 -13.43
N HIS A 101 -0.58 -42.19 -12.81
CA HIS A 101 -0.16 -42.05 -11.41
C HIS A 101 0.77 -40.85 -11.21
N PHE A 102 1.76 -40.65 -12.08
CA PHE A 102 2.65 -39.49 -12.00
C PHE A 102 1.92 -38.17 -12.24
N SER A 103 0.98 -38.12 -13.18
CA SER A 103 0.16 -36.94 -13.43
C SER A 103 -0.65 -36.56 -12.20
N ILE A 104 -1.31 -37.54 -11.55
CA ILE A 104 -2.07 -37.30 -10.31
C ILE A 104 -1.14 -36.85 -9.19
N TYR A 105 0.00 -37.53 -9.01
CA TYR A 105 0.97 -37.19 -7.99
C TYR A 105 1.54 -35.78 -8.16
N LEU A 106 1.89 -35.37 -9.38
CA LEU A 106 2.37 -34.02 -9.67
C LEU A 106 1.27 -32.99 -9.41
N MET A 107 0.04 -33.23 -9.87
CA MET A 107 -1.09 -32.33 -9.60
C MET A 107 -1.35 -32.14 -8.10
N ASP A 108 -1.32 -33.22 -7.31
CA ASP A 108 -1.46 -33.14 -5.86
C ASP A 108 -0.31 -32.33 -5.23
N LYS A 109 0.93 -32.60 -5.67
CA LYS A 109 2.11 -31.90 -5.20
C LYS A 109 2.07 -30.40 -5.52
N ASP A 110 1.65 -30.04 -6.73
CA ASP A 110 1.52 -28.65 -7.16
C ASP A 110 0.39 -27.95 -6.41
N THR A 111 -0.71 -28.65 -6.12
CA THR A 111 -1.81 -28.11 -5.31
C THR A 111 -1.33 -27.77 -3.90
N ILE A 112 -0.55 -28.65 -3.27
CA ILE A 112 0.04 -28.39 -1.94
C ILE A 112 0.97 -27.18 -1.99
N GLU A 113 1.85 -27.10 -2.98
CA GLU A 113 2.81 -26.01 -3.09
C GLU A 113 2.19 -24.67 -3.45
N LEU A 114 1.19 -24.64 -4.33
CA LEU A 114 0.38 -23.44 -4.60
C LEU A 114 -0.32 -22.95 -3.33
N THR A 115 -0.84 -23.88 -2.52
CA THR A 115 -1.46 -23.55 -1.25
C THR A 115 -0.45 -22.93 -0.28
N ASP A 116 0.79 -23.43 -0.23
CA ASP A 116 1.84 -22.91 0.64
C ASP A 116 2.42 -21.57 0.15
N VAL A 117 2.50 -21.36 -1.17
CA VAL A 117 2.78 -20.06 -1.79
C VAL A 117 1.72 -19.06 -1.35
N HIS A 118 0.44 -19.40 -1.51
CA HIS A 118 -0.67 -18.53 -1.13
C HIS A 118 -0.63 -18.16 0.36
N LYS A 119 -0.40 -19.14 1.26
CA LYS A 119 -0.25 -18.88 2.70
C LYS A 119 0.91 -17.93 3.00
N SER A 120 2.07 -18.13 2.36
CA SER A 120 3.26 -17.32 2.61
C SER A 120 3.10 -15.90 2.03
N ALA A 121 2.44 -15.77 0.88
CA ALA A 121 2.06 -14.49 0.27
C ALA A 121 1.12 -13.69 1.17
N ASN A 122 0.08 -14.34 1.71
CA ASN A 122 -0.87 -13.68 2.61
C ASN A 122 -0.20 -13.29 3.94
N ALA A 123 0.65 -14.16 4.50
CA ALA A 123 1.40 -13.83 5.71
C ALA A 123 2.34 -12.64 5.50
N TRP A 124 2.99 -12.54 4.33
CA TRP A 124 3.76 -11.35 3.95
C TRP A 124 2.85 -10.11 3.86
N ARG A 125 1.72 -10.22 3.16
CA ARG A 125 0.75 -9.13 2.97
C ARG A 125 0.26 -8.58 4.31
N GLU A 126 -0.15 -9.45 5.24
CA GLU A 126 -0.61 -9.03 6.57
C GLU A 126 0.47 -8.24 7.34
N ILE A 127 1.73 -8.68 7.28
CA ILE A 127 2.85 -7.97 7.92
C ILE A 127 3.04 -6.59 7.29
N VAL A 128 3.00 -6.50 5.95
CA VAL A 128 3.21 -5.24 5.24
C VAL A 128 2.05 -4.28 5.41
N GLU A 129 0.80 -4.74 5.36
CA GLU A 129 -0.40 -3.89 5.57
C GLU A 129 -0.46 -3.35 7.00
N THR A 130 -0.14 -4.18 7.99
CA THR A 130 -0.08 -3.72 9.38
C THR A 130 1.04 -2.71 9.58
N PHE A 131 2.21 -2.95 8.99
CA PHE A 131 3.33 -2.02 9.02
C PHE A 131 3.00 -0.69 8.32
N ASP A 132 2.44 -0.73 7.11
CA ASP A 132 2.12 0.48 6.33
C ASP A 132 1.13 1.37 7.08
N ARG A 133 0.08 0.78 7.68
CA ARG A 133 -0.87 1.53 8.51
C ARG A 133 -0.21 2.18 9.71
N GLU A 134 0.67 1.46 10.42
CA GLU A 134 1.38 2.01 11.58
C GLU A 134 2.37 3.10 11.18
N GLN A 135 3.07 2.93 10.05
CA GLN A 135 3.99 3.92 9.49
C GLN A 135 3.24 5.17 9.04
N GLY A 136 2.11 5.03 8.34
CA GLY A 136 1.26 6.14 7.93
C GLY A 136 0.69 6.92 9.12
N GLN A 137 0.26 6.23 10.19
CA GLN A 137 -0.18 6.88 11.43
C GLN A 137 0.96 7.67 12.09
N ARG A 138 2.16 7.09 12.15
CA ARG A 138 3.36 7.76 12.69
C ARG A 138 3.69 9.01 11.90
N GLU A 139 3.67 8.94 10.58
CA GLU A 139 3.95 10.07 9.69
C GLU A 139 2.90 11.18 9.81
N PHE A 140 1.63 10.82 9.94
CA PHE A 140 0.57 11.78 10.21
C PHE A 140 0.80 12.52 11.54
N GLU A 141 1.17 11.80 12.60
CA GLU A 141 1.50 12.38 13.90
C GLU A 141 2.73 13.29 13.84
N THR A 142 3.80 12.86 13.19
CA THR A 142 5.00 13.68 12.98
C THR A 142 4.68 14.95 12.20
N THR A 143 3.90 14.86 11.12
CA THR A 143 3.46 16.03 10.33
C THR A 143 2.68 17.01 11.19
N LYS A 144 1.74 16.51 12.01
CA LYS A 144 0.95 17.33 12.93
C LYS A 144 1.80 18.01 14.00
N ASN A 145 2.78 17.30 14.55
CA ASN A 145 3.68 17.83 15.57
C ASN A 145 4.60 18.91 15.00
N LEU A 146 5.20 18.68 13.83
CA LEU A 146 6.02 19.68 13.13
C LEU A 146 5.20 20.91 12.74
N ALA A 147 3.96 20.74 12.26
CA ALA A 147 3.07 21.86 11.95
C ALA A 147 2.70 22.69 13.19
N ARG A 148 2.50 22.05 14.35
CA ARG A 148 2.29 22.75 15.63
C ARG A 148 3.52 23.56 16.01
N LEU A 149 4.71 23.00 15.80
CA LEU A 149 5.98 23.64 16.11
C LEU A 149 6.22 24.86 15.22
N ILE A 150 5.98 24.75 13.90
CA ILE A 150 5.98 25.89 12.95
C ILE A 150 5.08 27.01 13.46
N LYS A 151 3.82 26.70 13.78
CA LYS A 151 2.85 27.70 14.27
C LYS A 151 3.32 28.36 15.57
N SER A 152 3.96 27.61 16.47
CA SER A 152 4.46 28.19 17.72
C SER A 152 5.64 29.14 17.48
N ILE A 153 6.57 28.77 16.61
CA ILE A 153 7.68 29.66 16.21
C ILE A 153 7.16 30.92 15.54
N GLU A 154 6.20 30.82 14.62
CA GLU A 154 5.58 31.99 13.98
C GLU A 154 4.92 32.92 15.00
N THR A 155 4.20 32.34 15.96
CA THR A 155 3.54 33.11 17.02
C THR A 155 4.57 33.84 17.89
N LEU A 156 5.64 33.15 18.29
CA LEU A 156 6.72 33.76 19.07
C LEU A 156 7.43 34.85 18.28
N ARG A 157 7.70 34.62 17.00
CA ARG A 157 8.36 35.58 16.11
C ARG A 157 7.54 36.86 15.94
N ILE A 158 6.23 36.74 15.74
CA ILE A 158 5.32 37.89 15.62
C ILE A 158 5.30 38.68 16.94
N ALA A 159 5.16 37.98 18.08
CA ALA A 159 5.17 38.61 19.40
C ALA A 159 6.51 39.30 19.68
N PHE A 160 7.63 38.65 19.37
CA PHE A 160 8.97 39.22 19.55
C PHE A 160 9.18 40.47 18.71
N ARG A 161 8.69 40.48 17.46
CA ARG A 161 8.74 41.64 16.58
C ARG A 161 7.90 42.81 17.12
N GLN A 162 6.69 42.53 17.61
CA GLN A 162 5.78 43.55 18.13
C GLN A 162 6.29 44.18 19.44
N ASP A 163 6.95 43.39 20.29
CA ASP A 163 7.36 43.81 21.61
C ASP A 163 8.70 44.59 21.63
N HIS A 164 9.62 44.30 20.70
CA HIS A 164 11.03 44.75 20.84
C HIS A 164 11.59 45.51 19.64
N PHE A 165 10.84 45.65 18.54
CA PHE A 165 11.26 46.40 17.35
C PHE A 165 10.44 47.66 17.12
N ASP A 166 11.12 48.74 16.76
CA ASP A 166 10.47 49.99 16.32
C ASP A 166 9.95 49.90 14.88
N LEU A 167 9.13 50.89 14.48
CA LEU A 167 8.61 51.06 13.11
C LEU A 167 9.71 51.09 12.03
N GLU A 168 10.96 51.43 12.40
CA GLU A 168 12.14 51.41 11.53
C GLU A 168 12.90 50.08 11.51
N GLY A 169 12.46 49.07 12.27
CA GLY A 169 13.07 47.74 12.29
C GLY A 169 14.36 47.63 13.12
N LYS A 170 14.64 48.61 13.99
CA LYS A 170 15.72 48.55 14.98
C LYS A 170 15.23 47.99 16.32
N LEU A 171 16.11 47.29 17.03
CA LEU A 171 15.83 46.79 18.37
C LEU A 171 15.75 47.99 19.32
N SER A 172 14.57 48.25 19.89
CA SER A 172 14.35 49.45 20.71
C SER A 172 14.30 49.17 22.19
N GLN A 173 13.98 47.94 22.57
CA GLN A 173 14.03 47.46 23.94
C GLN A 173 14.72 46.09 23.99
N ILE A 174 15.73 45.97 24.86
CA ILE A 174 16.31 44.67 25.20
C ILE A 174 15.30 43.94 26.09
N PRO A 175 14.94 42.68 25.78
CA PRO A 175 13.98 41.92 26.58
C PRO A 175 14.40 41.84 28.05
N ASP A 176 13.48 42.12 28.97
CA ASP A 176 13.69 41.94 30.42
C ASP A 176 14.00 40.46 30.73
N PRO A 177 14.92 40.16 31.67
CA PRO A 177 15.14 38.81 32.20
C PRO A 177 13.87 38.01 32.49
N ARG A 178 12.77 38.65 32.91
CA ARG A 178 11.46 37.99 33.09
C ARG A 178 10.84 37.50 31.79
N LYS A 179 10.86 38.32 30.72
CA LYS A 179 10.37 37.92 29.39
C LYS A 179 11.28 36.85 28.77
N ALA A 180 12.58 36.88 29.08
CA ALA A 180 13.50 35.83 28.65
C ALA A 180 13.19 34.45 29.26
N ILE A 181 12.58 34.39 30.45
CA ILE A 181 12.07 33.13 31.04
C ILE A 181 10.92 32.58 30.20
N ASP A 182 10.01 33.43 29.71
CA ASP A 182 8.90 32.99 28.86
C ASP A 182 9.42 32.41 27.53
N TYR A 183 10.43 33.05 26.92
CA TYR A 183 11.09 32.53 25.71
C TYR A 183 11.84 31.23 25.96
N LEU A 184 12.52 31.12 27.10
CA LEU A 184 13.19 29.88 27.52
C LEU A 184 12.19 28.73 27.70
N ASN A 185 11.03 29.00 28.30
CA ASN A 185 9.98 27.99 28.48
C ASN A 185 9.44 27.49 27.14
N GLU A 186 9.27 28.38 26.16
CA GLU A 186 8.79 28.00 24.83
C GLU A 186 9.85 27.22 24.04
N ILE A 187 11.13 27.62 24.11
CA ILE A 187 12.23 26.86 23.51
C ILE A 187 12.36 25.46 24.10
N LYS A 188 12.24 25.33 25.44
CA LYS A 188 12.25 24.01 26.08
C LYS A 188 11.10 23.11 25.62
N ARG A 189 9.90 23.68 25.41
CA ARG A 189 8.78 22.92 24.83
C ARG A 189 9.08 22.44 23.41
N TRP A 190 9.77 23.26 22.62
CA TRP A 190 10.18 22.86 21.26
C TRP A 190 11.27 21.78 21.31
N GLU A 191 12.22 21.89 22.24
CA GLU A 191 13.28 20.90 22.49
C GLU A 191 12.68 19.54 22.90
N ASP A 192 11.74 19.53 23.84
CA ASP A 192 11.01 18.31 24.26
C ASP A 192 10.26 17.69 23.07
N SER A 193 9.60 18.52 22.25
CA SER A 193 8.89 18.05 21.06
C SER A 193 9.84 17.46 20.00
N CYS A 194 11.03 18.03 19.82
CA CYS A 194 12.03 17.52 18.88
C CYS A 194 12.64 16.22 19.38
N THR A 195 12.96 16.15 20.67
CA THR A 195 13.47 14.94 21.32
C THR A 195 12.50 13.78 21.14
N HIS A 196 11.20 14.01 21.35
CA HIS A 196 10.17 13.00 21.12
C HIS A 196 10.10 12.52 19.65
N GLU A 197 10.34 13.39 18.67
CA GLU A 197 10.41 12.97 17.26
C GLU A 197 11.70 12.21 16.94
N ILE A 198 12.84 12.59 17.55
CA ILE A 198 14.14 11.93 17.36
C ILE A 198 14.09 10.49 17.90
N GLU A 199 13.46 10.27 19.06
CA GLU A 199 13.30 8.94 19.65
C GLU A 199 12.61 7.93 18.72
N LYS A 200 11.75 8.39 17.81
CA LYS A 200 11.06 7.54 16.83
C LYS A 200 12.00 6.96 15.78
N PHE A 201 13.13 7.63 15.52
CA PHE A 201 14.17 7.21 14.57
C PHE A 201 15.35 6.51 15.26
N GLY A 202 15.24 6.25 16.56
CA GLY A 202 16.27 5.57 17.35
C GLY A 202 15.73 4.44 18.22
N GLY A 203 16.67 3.76 18.90
CA GLY A 203 16.36 2.80 19.96
C GLY A 203 15.47 1.62 19.55
N ASP A 204 14.60 1.22 20.48
CA ASP A 204 13.79 0.00 20.38
C ASP A 204 12.78 0.04 19.23
N THR A 205 12.25 1.23 18.90
CA THR A 205 11.25 1.39 17.84
C THR A 205 11.81 0.96 16.49
N VAL A 206 13.05 1.37 16.16
CA VAL A 206 13.72 1.00 14.90
C VAL A 206 14.01 -0.50 14.89
N LEU A 207 14.48 -1.06 16.00
CA LEU A 207 14.78 -2.49 16.11
C LEU A 207 13.53 -3.36 15.88
N ILE A 208 12.41 -3.01 16.52
CA ILE A 208 11.13 -3.72 16.35
C ILE A 208 10.67 -3.66 14.88
N ASN A 209 10.77 -2.49 14.25
CA ASN A 209 10.41 -2.31 12.84
C ASN A 209 11.34 -3.12 11.92
N GLU A 210 12.64 -3.18 12.22
CA GLU A 210 13.62 -3.93 11.44
C GLU A 210 13.37 -5.44 11.55
N GLU A 211 13.04 -5.94 12.75
CA GLU A 211 12.67 -7.34 12.95
C GLU A 211 11.40 -7.74 12.18
N ARG A 212 10.40 -6.85 12.16
CA ARG A 212 9.17 -7.04 11.36
C ARG A 212 9.49 -7.08 9.87
N MET A 213 10.34 -6.17 9.38
CA MET A 213 10.80 -6.18 7.98
C MET A 213 11.60 -7.45 7.65
N LYS A 214 12.49 -7.91 8.54
CA LYS A 214 13.17 -9.20 8.39
C LYS A 214 12.21 -10.39 8.36
N LYS A 215 11.08 -10.31 9.08
CA LYS A 215 10.03 -11.34 9.02
C LYS A 215 9.32 -11.31 7.67
N ALA A 216 9.00 -10.12 7.14
CA ALA A 216 8.45 -9.96 5.79
C ALA A 216 9.42 -10.48 4.72
N ASP A 217 10.70 -10.12 4.78
CA ASP A 217 11.76 -10.60 3.89
C ASP A 217 11.87 -12.13 3.87
N ARG A 218 11.71 -12.78 5.03
CA ARG A 218 11.73 -14.25 5.12
C ARG A 218 10.53 -14.89 4.41
N GLN A 219 9.33 -14.30 4.54
CA GLN A 219 8.15 -14.77 3.80
C GLN A 219 8.33 -14.52 2.29
N LEU A 220 8.89 -13.36 1.93
CA LEU A 220 9.20 -12.99 0.54
C LEU A 220 10.24 -13.92 -0.09
N LYS A 221 11.24 -14.40 0.64
CA LYS A 221 12.15 -15.42 0.11
C LYS A 221 11.45 -16.77 -0.06
N LYS A 222 10.68 -17.17 0.94
CA LYS A 222 10.00 -18.47 0.96
C LYS A 222 9.05 -18.65 -0.23
N TRP A 223 8.18 -17.67 -0.51
CA TRP A 223 7.27 -17.77 -1.66
C TRP A 223 7.98 -17.58 -3.01
N ILE A 224 9.10 -16.85 -3.11
CA ILE A 224 9.94 -16.80 -4.33
C ILE A 224 10.47 -18.20 -4.62
N ASP A 225 11.15 -18.82 -3.63
CA ASP A 225 11.76 -20.15 -3.78
C ASP A 225 10.72 -21.24 -4.13
N MET A 226 9.49 -21.12 -3.61
CA MET A 226 8.39 -22.04 -3.94
C MET A 226 7.85 -21.77 -5.36
N THR A 227 7.69 -20.51 -5.74
CA THR A 227 7.18 -20.12 -7.07
C THR A 227 8.16 -20.54 -8.17
N GLU A 228 9.46 -20.33 -7.98
CA GLU A 228 10.49 -20.78 -8.93
C GLU A 228 10.53 -22.31 -9.10
N ARG A 229 10.38 -23.07 -7.99
CA ARG A 229 10.28 -24.54 -8.03
C ARG A 229 9.02 -25.06 -8.71
N LEU A 230 7.93 -24.29 -8.67
CA LEU A 230 6.67 -24.64 -9.32
C LEU A 230 6.76 -24.34 -10.82
N LEU A 231 7.30 -23.17 -11.16
CA LEU A 231 7.48 -22.71 -12.53
C LEU A 231 8.50 -23.55 -13.31
N SER A 232 9.56 -24.03 -12.66
CA SER A 232 10.55 -24.93 -13.28
C SER A 232 10.00 -26.33 -13.59
N ARG A 233 8.95 -26.79 -12.89
CA ARG A 233 8.24 -28.04 -13.20
C ARG A 233 7.30 -27.92 -14.39
N HIS A 234 6.75 -26.73 -14.60
CA HIS A 234 5.81 -26.41 -15.67
C HIS A 234 6.41 -25.37 -16.62
N PRO A 235 7.49 -25.71 -17.35
CA PRO A 235 8.07 -24.79 -18.32
C PRO A 235 7.01 -24.43 -19.36
N SER A 236 6.85 -23.13 -19.61
CA SER A 236 5.93 -22.62 -20.61
C SER A 236 6.25 -23.25 -21.98
N THR A 237 5.22 -23.81 -22.61
CA THR A 237 5.36 -24.61 -23.83
C THR A 237 5.77 -23.78 -25.04
N ASN A 238 5.66 -22.46 -24.93
CA ASN A 238 6.12 -21.47 -25.91
C ASN A 238 7.45 -20.86 -25.44
N SER A 239 8.52 -21.16 -26.16
CA SER A 239 9.87 -20.60 -25.95
C SER A 239 9.97 -19.07 -26.09
N GLY A 240 8.88 -18.38 -26.45
CA GLY A 240 8.76 -16.93 -26.50
C GLY A 240 7.95 -16.30 -25.35
N ASP A 241 7.31 -17.11 -24.49
CA ASP A 241 6.37 -16.64 -23.46
C ASP A 241 7.04 -16.53 -22.08
N ASN A 242 8.20 -15.86 -22.05
CA ASN A 242 8.87 -15.46 -20.80
C ASN A 242 8.09 -14.39 -20.03
N THR A 243 6.91 -14.00 -20.51
CA THR A 243 6.06 -12.93 -19.98
C THR A 243 5.68 -13.17 -18.52
N GLU A 244 5.30 -14.39 -18.15
CA GLU A 244 4.87 -14.72 -16.77
C GLU A 244 6.06 -14.75 -15.79
N GLN A 245 7.19 -15.33 -16.22
CA GLN A 245 8.41 -15.33 -15.41
C GLN A 245 8.94 -13.91 -15.22
N GLN A 246 8.83 -13.09 -16.27
CA GLN A 246 9.24 -11.69 -16.21
C GLN A 246 8.31 -10.89 -15.28
N ALA A 247 7.00 -11.06 -15.38
CA ALA A 247 6.04 -10.40 -14.49
C ALA A 247 6.29 -10.75 -13.02
N LEU A 248 6.64 -11.99 -12.71
CA LEU A 248 7.03 -12.41 -11.36
C LEU A 248 8.33 -11.75 -10.90
N ARG A 249 9.35 -11.69 -11.76
CA ARG A 249 10.61 -10.98 -11.45
C ARG A 249 10.36 -9.49 -11.19
N ASP A 250 9.58 -8.83 -12.04
CA ASP A 250 9.22 -7.43 -11.90
C ASP A 250 8.44 -7.19 -10.60
N LEU A 251 7.53 -8.11 -10.24
CA LEU A 251 6.81 -8.07 -8.96
C LEU A 251 7.78 -8.16 -7.76
N PHE A 252 8.72 -9.11 -7.78
CA PHE A 252 9.67 -9.26 -6.68
C PHE A 252 10.63 -8.07 -6.57
N GLU A 253 11.04 -7.50 -7.69
CA GLU A 253 11.84 -6.27 -7.72
C GLU A 253 11.08 -5.10 -7.09
N ASN A 254 9.82 -4.90 -7.50
CA ASN A 254 8.96 -3.86 -6.94
C ASN A 254 8.76 -4.02 -5.42
N ILE A 255 8.63 -5.25 -4.93
CA ILE A 255 8.52 -5.51 -3.48
C ILE A 255 9.84 -5.20 -2.76
N SER A 256 10.98 -5.52 -3.37
CA SER A 256 12.30 -5.20 -2.82
C SER A 256 12.52 -3.69 -2.72
N ILE A 257 12.10 -2.95 -3.76
CA ILE A 257 12.08 -1.48 -3.76
C ILE A 257 11.18 -0.96 -2.64
N LEU A 258 9.96 -1.49 -2.50
CA LEU A 258 9.03 -1.11 -1.43
C LEU A 258 9.62 -1.34 -0.02
N HIS A 259 10.27 -2.48 0.21
CA HIS A 259 10.93 -2.76 1.49
C HIS A 259 12.07 -1.78 1.77
N SER A 260 12.86 -1.43 0.75
CA SER A 260 13.91 -0.41 0.85
C SER A 260 13.34 0.97 1.19
N GLN A 261 12.24 1.33 0.54
CA GLN A 261 11.50 2.56 0.78
C GLN A 261 10.97 2.66 2.22
N TYR A 262 10.44 1.57 2.78
CA TYR A 262 10.05 1.51 4.19
C TYR A 262 11.24 1.63 5.13
N ARG A 263 12.37 0.99 4.81
CA ARG A 263 13.60 1.09 5.62
C ARG A 263 14.10 2.53 5.72
N ILE A 264 14.10 3.28 4.61
CA ILE A 264 14.50 4.69 4.61
C ILE A 264 13.52 5.55 5.44
N ARG A 265 12.22 5.31 5.30
CA ARG A 265 11.16 6.03 6.05
C ARG A 265 11.19 5.74 7.54
N MET A 266 11.51 4.51 7.96
CA MET A 266 11.59 4.14 9.37
C MET A 266 12.86 4.66 10.05
N THR A 267 13.99 4.77 9.34
CA THR A 267 15.25 5.31 9.91
C THR A 267 15.34 6.83 9.80
N GLY A 268 14.50 7.47 8.97
CA GLY A 268 14.55 8.91 8.72
C GLY A 268 15.79 9.33 7.91
N GLU A 269 16.41 8.37 7.20
CA GLU A 269 17.59 8.58 6.33
C GLU A 269 17.29 9.40 5.07
N ASN A 270 16.02 9.71 4.82
CA ASN A 270 15.56 10.67 3.82
C ASN A 270 15.97 12.13 4.13
N GLY A 271 16.50 12.40 5.34
CA GLY A 271 16.90 13.72 5.79
C GLY A 271 16.02 14.27 6.92
N LEU A 272 14.90 13.62 7.23
CA LEU A 272 14.00 13.99 8.33
C LEU A 272 14.72 13.93 9.68
N ALA A 273 15.32 12.79 10.02
CA ALA A 273 16.00 12.62 11.30
C ALA A 273 17.15 13.62 11.45
N GLN A 274 17.96 13.80 10.39
CA GLN A 274 19.07 14.75 10.38
C GLN A 274 18.60 16.19 10.62
N THR A 275 17.50 16.59 9.98
CA THR A 275 16.96 17.96 10.11
C THR A 275 16.40 18.22 11.51
N VAL A 276 15.68 17.26 12.09
CA VAL A 276 15.14 17.38 13.46
C VAL A 276 16.27 17.39 14.50
N ILE A 277 17.30 16.55 14.34
CA ILE A 277 18.49 16.54 15.22
C ILE A 277 19.21 17.90 15.14
N PHE A 278 19.45 18.41 13.93
CA PHE A 278 20.07 19.71 13.75
C PHE A 278 19.28 20.81 14.46
N PHE A 279 17.96 20.82 14.29
CA PHE A 279 17.10 21.80 14.94
C PHE A 279 17.11 21.68 16.47
N SER A 280 17.06 20.46 17.02
CA SER A 280 17.18 20.21 18.47
C SER A 280 18.49 20.77 19.05
N ASN A 281 19.62 20.55 18.38
CA ASN A 281 20.92 21.07 18.82
C ASN A 281 20.98 22.61 18.82
N VAL A 282 20.32 23.26 17.85
CA VAL A 282 20.24 24.73 17.80
C VAL A 282 19.37 25.25 18.94
N LEU A 283 18.26 24.58 19.26
CA LEU A 283 17.41 24.92 20.39
C LEU A 283 18.14 24.76 21.72
N GLU A 284 18.88 23.68 21.93
CA GLU A 284 19.70 23.47 23.14
C GLU A 284 20.72 24.60 23.34
N SER A 285 21.35 25.06 22.26
CA SER A 285 22.29 26.19 22.31
C SER A 285 21.61 27.47 22.80
N TRP A 286 20.43 27.80 22.28
CA TRP A 286 19.66 28.97 22.72
C TRP A 286 19.05 28.80 24.10
N SER A 287 18.59 27.60 24.44
CA SER A 287 18.10 27.23 25.77
C SER A 287 19.18 27.51 26.83
N SER A 288 20.42 27.09 26.57
CA SER A 288 21.57 27.36 27.45
C SER A 288 21.87 28.87 27.59
N LYS A 289 21.84 29.62 26.48
CA LYS A 289 22.05 31.08 26.49
C LYS A 289 20.97 31.82 27.29
N PHE A 290 19.69 31.50 27.08
CA PHE A 290 18.60 32.12 27.83
C PHE A 290 18.60 31.72 29.30
N ASN A 291 18.95 30.48 29.62
CA ASN A 291 19.09 30.02 31.00
C ASN A 291 20.18 30.82 31.76
N THR A 292 21.32 31.06 31.10
CA THR A 292 22.42 31.87 31.66
C THR A 292 22.02 33.34 31.84
N TYR A 293 21.27 33.91 30.90
CA TYR A 293 20.75 35.28 30.97
C TYR A 293 19.69 35.46 32.07
N ALA A 294 18.75 34.52 32.17
CA ALA A 294 17.62 34.61 33.09
C ALA A 294 17.99 34.33 34.55
N TYR A 295 18.88 33.37 34.82
CA TYR A 295 19.15 32.90 36.19
C TYR A 295 20.58 33.16 36.68
N THR A 296 21.56 33.25 35.78
CA THR A 296 22.99 33.33 36.14
C THR A 296 23.56 34.75 35.98
N GLY A 297 22.75 35.70 35.47
CA GLY A 297 23.16 37.10 35.27
C GLY A 297 24.09 37.31 34.06
N GLY A 298 24.11 36.36 33.11
CA GLY A 298 24.79 36.55 31.83
C GLY A 298 24.22 37.72 31.05
N LYS A 299 24.99 38.28 30.12
CA LYS A 299 24.51 39.33 29.19
C LYS A 299 24.43 38.76 27.78
N ILE A 300 23.24 38.82 27.19
CA ILE A 300 23.05 38.60 25.75
C ILE A 300 23.19 39.96 25.08
N SER A 301 24.07 40.05 24.09
CA SER A 301 24.31 41.28 23.34
C SER A 301 23.15 41.60 22.39
N GLU A 302 23.01 42.86 21.98
CA GLU A 302 22.01 43.28 21.00
C GLU A 302 22.13 42.52 19.67
N GLY A 303 23.38 42.27 19.22
CA GLY A 303 23.65 41.46 18.03
C GLY A 303 23.19 40.00 18.16
N GLU A 304 23.24 39.42 19.36
CA GLU A 304 22.71 38.08 19.60
C GLU A 304 21.18 38.03 19.62
N TRP A 305 20.52 39.06 20.15
CA TRP A 305 19.05 39.16 20.05
C TRP A 305 18.57 39.33 18.60
N LEU A 306 19.30 40.10 17.79
CA LEU A 306 19.04 40.18 16.35
C LEU A 306 19.29 38.84 15.65
N ALA A 307 20.36 38.13 16.01
CA ALA A 307 20.66 36.80 15.49
C ALA A 307 19.59 35.77 15.87
N PHE A 308 19.05 35.83 17.09
CA PHE A 308 17.94 34.99 17.53
C PHE A 308 16.71 35.19 16.64
N TYR A 309 16.35 36.45 16.39
CA TYR A 309 15.22 36.79 15.52
C TYR A 309 15.43 36.34 14.07
N SER A 310 16.61 36.57 13.49
CA SER A 310 16.90 36.14 12.11
C SER A 310 16.95 34.62 11.96
N GLN A 311 17.48 33.91 12.97
CA GLN A 311 17.54 32.44 12.95
C GLN A 311 16.16 31.79 13.01
N MET A 312 15.13 32.46 13.56
CA MET A 312 13.76 31.92 13.50
C MET A 312 13.27 31.71 12.06
N ASP A 313 13.68 32.55 11.10
CA ASP A 313 13.32 32.37 9.69
C ASP A 313 14.02 31.14 9.09
N GLU A 314 15.29 30.93 9.45
CA GLU A 314 16.05 29.73 9.06
C GLU A 314 15.46 28.45 9.70
N TRP A 315 14.97 28.54 10.94
CA TRP A 315 14.30 27.44 11.62
C TRP A 315 12.99 27.06 10.94
N LEU A 316 12.17 28.07 10.61
CA LEU A 316 10.93 27.85 9.87
C LEU A 316 11.21 27.20 8.52
N GLU A 317 12.23 27.64 7.78
CA GLU A 317 12.61 26.99 6.51
C GLU A 317 13.07 25.54 6.74
N GLY A 318 13.90 25.30 7.76
CA GLY A 318 14.39 23.97 8.11
C GLY A 318 13.28 22.99 8.49
N ILE A 319 12.32 23.42 9.32
CA ILE A 319 11.20 22.57 9.74
C ILE A 319 10.21 22.36 8.58
N ASN A 320 9.99 23.35 7.73
CA ASN A 320 9.19 23.16 6.51
C ASN A 320 9.83 22.13 5.55
N LYS A 321 11.17 22.12 5.44
CA LYS A 321 11.89 21.04 4.73
C LYS A 321 11.71 19.69 5.42
N ALA A 322 11.76 19.65 6.76
CA ALA A 322 11.50 18.43 7.53
C ALA A 322 10.09 17.87 7.23
N VAL A 323 9.07 18.73 7.22
CA VAL A 323 7.69 18.34 6.85
C VAL A 323 7.64 17.77 5.43
N ALA A 324 8.37 18.36 4.47
CA ALA A 324 8.41 17.86 3.10
C ALA A 324 9.08 16.48 2.97
N PHE A 325 9.96 16.10 3.90
CA PHE A 325 10.56 14.76 3.94
C PHE A 325 9.63 13.69 4.52
N VAL A 326 8.61 14.05 5.29
CA VAL A 326 7.71 13.08 5.91
C VAL A 326 6.99 12.27 4.82
N GLY A 327 7.09 10.93 4.90
CA GLY A 327 6.48 10.02 3.92
C GLY A 327 7.25 9.85 2.61
N LYS A 328 8.31 10.62 2.37
CA LYS A 328 9.18 10.43 1.19
C LYS A 328 10.24 9.38 1.46
N SER A 329 10.44 8.48 0.50
CA SER A 329 11.50 7.47 0.54
C SER A 329 12.77 7.87 -0.20
N THR A 330 12.75 8.99 -0.91
CA THR A 330 13.91 9.56 -1.59
C THR A 330 14.58 10.60 -0.69
N LYS A 331 15.90 10.50 -0.61
CA LYS A 331 16.79 11.57 -0.15
C LYS A 331 16.72 12.65 -1.24
N ASP A 332 15.98 13.74 -1.03
CA ASP A 332 15.52 14.63 -2.13
C ASP A 332 16.61 15.04 -3.14
N SER A 333 16.14 15.31 -4.37
CA SER A 333 16.75 16.02 -5.52
C SER A 333 17.35 15.17 -6.65
N SER A 334 16.50 14.56 -7.50
CA SER A 334 16.77 14.44 -8.95
C SER A 334 15.60 13.97 -9.82
N ASP A 335 14.54 13.34 -9.27
CA ASP A 335 13.55 12.68 -10.15
C ASP A 335 12.46 13.62 -10.71
N GLU A 336 12.17 14.77 -10.08
CA GLU A 336 11.22 15.75 -10.63
C GLU A 336 11.75 16.49 -11.89
N LEU A 337 13.07 16.48 -12.12
CA LEU A 337 13.67 17.06 -13.32
C LEU A 337 13.68 16.10 -14.52
N ASP A 338 13.60 14.80 -14.30
CA ASP A 338 13.62 13.80 -15.37
C ASP A 338 12.24 13.52 -15.97
N GLU A 339 11.15 13.73 -15.21
CA GLU A 339 9.79 13.71 -15.77
C GLU A 339 9.50 14.95 -16.63
N GLN A 340 10.00 16.13 -16.28
CA GLN A 340 9.88 17.33 -17.12
C GLN A 340 10.75 17.27 -18.39
N LYS A 341 11.93 16.64 -18.33
CA LYS A 341 12.77 16.43 -19.53
C LYS A 341 12.16 15.39 -20.49
N LYS A 342 11.56 14.31 -19.97
CA LYS A 342 10.84 13.34 -20.82
C LYS A 342 9.58 13.94 -21.45
N GLY A 343 8.83 14.78 -20.72
CA GLY A 343 7.67 15.50 -21.26
C GLY A 343 8.01 16.53 -22.33
N ASN A 344 9.17 17.20 -22.23
CA ASN A 344 9.60 18.20 -23.22
C ASN A 344 10.31 17.58 -24.44
N ALA A 345 10.90 16.39 -24.31
CA ALA A 345 11.47 15.66 -25.46
C ALA A 345 10.39 15.08 -26.38
N VAL A 346 9.23 14.68 -25.83
CA VAL A 346 8.11 14.13 -26.60
C VAL A 346 7.26 15.22 -27.28
N LYS A 347 7.36 16.48 -26.85
CA LYS A 347 6.70 17.61 -27.52
C LYS A 347 7.51 18.26 -28.65
N ASN A 348 8.79 17.88 -28.78
CA ASN A 348 9.72 18.43 -29.79
C ASN A 348 10.18 17.38 -30.84
N MET A 349 9.53 16.22 -30.89
CA MET A 349 9.46 15.32 -32.05
C MET A 349 8.07 15.39 -32.64
#